data_AF-K1YCV3-F1
#
_entry.id   AF-K1YCV3-F1
#
_cell.length_a   1.000
_cell.length_b   1.000
_cell.length_c   1.000
_cell.angle_alpha   90.00
_cell.angle_beta   90.00
_cell.angle_gamma   90.00
#
_symmetry.space_group_name_H-M   'P 1'
#
loop_
_entity.id
_entity.type
_entity.pdbx_description
1 polymer ?
#
loop_
_entity_poly.entity_id
_entity_poly.type
_entity_poly.pdbx_seq_one_letter_code
_entity_poly.pdbx_strand_id
1 'polypeptide(L)'
;VLAKLAEYTVYHFDFEEKLFEKYGYPQTEPHKKAHRDLIAAVTDFQKDLQAGKAGLSMKLMDFLNQWLREHIMKTDRAYVAHLRGRDM
;
A
#
# COMPACT_ATOMS: atom_id res chain seq x y z
N VAL A 1 -11.58 11.83 -5.46
CA VAL A 1 -10.55 11.68 -4.40
C VAL A 1 -10.08 10.23 -4.30
N LEU A 2 -10.95 9.25 -4.06
CA LEU A 2 -10.55 7.83 -3.93
C LEU A 2 -9.77 7.27 -5.13
N ALA A 3 -10.18 7.58 -6.38
CA ALA A 3 -9.46 7.14 -7.57
C ALA A 3 -8.02 7.68 -7.64
N LYS A 4 -7.81 8.95 -7.27
CA LYS A 4 -6.46 9.56 -7.23
C LYS A 4 -5.59 8.95 -6.13
N LEU A 5 -6.20 8.59 -4.99
CA LEU A 5 -5.51 7.88 -3.92
C LEU A 5 -5.06 6.50 -4.41
N ALA A 6 -5.94 5.75 -5.06
CA ALA A 6 -5.61 4.43 -5.61
C ALA A 6 -4.48 4.49 -6.66
N GLU A 7 -4.53 5.44 -7.60
CA GLU A 7 -3.44 5.66 -8.58
C GLU A 7 -2.10 5.94 -7.89
N TYR A 8 -2.09 6.86 -6.91
CA TYR A 8 -0.87 7.20 -6.20
C TYR A 8 -0.31 6.03 -5.40
N THR A 9 -1.17 5.25 -4.73
CA THR A 9 -0.78 4.05 -3.99
C THR A 9 -0.13 3.01 -4.91
N VAL A 10 -0.69 2.77 -6.10
CA VAL A 10 -0.10 1.83 -7.08
C VAL A 10 1.26 2.33 -7.55
N TYR A 11 1.39 3.62 -7.89
CA TYR A 11 2.66 4.21 -8.27
C TYR A 11 3.73 4.09 -7.17
N HIS A 12 3.35 4.37 -5.92
CA HIS A 12 4.23 4.27 -4.77
C HIS A 12 4.73 2.85 -4.55
N PHE A 13 3.83 1.87 -4.60
CA PHE A 13 4.18 0.45 -4.46
C PHE A 13 5.11 -0.02 -5.58
N ASP A 14 4.82 0.33 -6.84
CA ASP A 14 5.67 -0.01 -7.97
C ASP A 14 7.09 0.57 -7.82
N PHE A 15 7.23 1.79 -7.31
CA PHE A 15 8.52 2.38 -7.01
C PHE A 15 9.31 1.60 -5.95
N GLU A 16 8.69 1.27 -4.82
CA GLU A 16 9.33 0.50 -3.75
C GLU A 16 9.72 -0.91 -4.21
N GLU A 17 8.82 -1.60 -4.91
CA GLU A 17 9.06 -2.94 -5.41
C GLU A 17 10.23 -3.01 -6.40
N LYS A 18 10.37 -1.99 -7.26
CA LYS A 18 11.54 -1.84 -8.14
C LYS A 18 12.83 -1.66 -7.34
N LEU A 19 12.81 -0.88 -6.26
CA LEU A 19 13.97 -0.74 -5.38
C LEU A 19 14.30 -2.06 -4.67
N PHE A 20 13.29 -2.81 -4.24
CA PHE A 20 13.48 -4.10 -3.57
C PHE A 20 14.14 -5.13 -4.50
N GLU A 21 13.68 -5.20 -5.74
CA GLU A 21 14.26 -6.08 -6.77
C GLU A 21 15.68 -5.64 -7.13
N LYS A 22 15.90 -4.34 -7.38
CA LYS A 22 17.22 -3.77 -7.71
C LYS A 22 18.27 -4.06 -6.63
N TYR A 23 17.85 -4.05 -5.36
CA TYR A 23 18.75 -4.11 -4.21
C TYR A 23 18.69 -5.39 -3.40
N GLY A 24 17.90 -6.37 -3.86
CA GLY A 24 17.77 -7.68 -3.22
C GLY A 24 17.27 -7.58 -1.78
N TYR A 25 16.19 -6.83 -1.56
CA TYR A 25 15.61 -6.71 -0.22
C TYR A 25 15.06 -8.07 0.26
N PRO A 26 15.52 -8.61 1.41
CA PRO A 26 15.12 -9.97 1.83
C PRO A 26 13.62 -10.14 2.09
N GLN A 27 12.90 -9.05 2.41
CA GLN A 27 11.46 -9.09 2.66
C GLN A 27 10.63 -8.62 1.46
N THR A 28 11.18 -8.69 0.24
CA THR A 28 10.49 -8.30 -1.00
C THR A 28 9.12 -8.95 -1.11
N GLU A 29 9.04 -10.29 -1.08
CA GLU A 29 7.76 -10.99 -1.28
C GLU A 29 6.71 -10.72 -0.19
N PRO A 30 7.06 -10.75 1.11
CA PRO A 30 6.14 -10.32 2.17
C PRO A 30 5.63 -8.88 1.98
N HIS A 31 6.49 -7.95 1.56
CA HIS A 31 6.12 -6.55 1.32
C HIS A 31 5.17 -6.42 0.13
N LYS A 32 5.51 -7.04 -1.02
CA LYS A 32 4.65 -7.11 -2.21
C LYS A 32 3.29 -7.73 -1.88
N LYS A 33 3.24 -8.72 -0.99
CA LYS A 33 1.98 -9.32 -0.53
C LYS A 33 1.12 -8.28 0.20
N ALA A 34 1.69 -7.51 1.11
CA ALA A 34 0.95 -6.46 1.81
C ALA A 34 0.37 -5.42 0.85
N HIS A 35 1.12 -5.01 -0.18
CA HIS A 35 0.64 -4.13 -1.24
C HIS A 35 -0.56 -4.72 -1.99
N ARG A 36 -0.45 -5.97 -2.45
CA ARG A 36 -1.54 -6.68 -3.14
C ARG A 36 -2.80 -6.79 -2.27
N ASP A 37 -2.63 -7.10 -0.98
CA ASP A 37 -3.74 -7.23 -0.04
C ASP A 37 -4.48 -5.88 0.13
N LEU A 38 -3.76 -4.75 0.17
CA LEU A 38 -4.39 -3.43 0.21
C LEU A 38 -5.17 -3.13 -1.08
N ILE A 39 -4.56 -3.36 -2.25
CA ILE A 39 -5.20 -3.09 -3.54
C ILE A 39 -6.50 -3.89 -3.66
N ALA A 40 -6.48 -5.16 -3.25
CA ALA A 40 -7.67 -6.02 -3.23
C ALA A 40 -8.76 -5.41 -2.33
N ALA A 41 -8.42 -5.03 -1.10
CA ALA A 41 -9.37 -4.42 -0.17
C ALA A 41 -10.00 -3.13 -0.72
N VAL A 42 -9.18 -2.21 -1.26
CA VAL A 42 -9.67 -0.95 -1.85
C VAL A 42 -10.57 -1.21 -3.05
N THR A 43 -10.22 -2.19 -3.88
CA THR A 43 -11.05 -2.58 -5.04
C THR A 43 -12.42 -3.10 -4.60
N ASP A 44 -12.47 -3.92 -3.55
CA ASP A 44 -13.73 -4.43 -3.03
C ASP A 44 -14.58 -3.33 -2.38
N PHE A 45 -13.96 -2.41 -1.64
CA PHE A 45 -14.63 -1.22 -1.15
C PHE A 45 -15.21 -0.35 -2.29
N GLN A 46 -14.48 -0.21 -3.40
CA GLN A 46 -14.95 0.54 -4.56
C GLN A 46 -16.18 -0.10 -5.20
N LYS A 47 -16.20 -1.45 -5.35
CA LYS A 47 -17.38 -2.18 -5.84
C LYS A 47 -18.58 -1.97 -4.93
N ASP A 48 -18.37 -2.07 -3.61
CA ASP A 48 -19.41 -1.90 -2.61
C ASP A 48 -20.01 -0.48 -2.61
N LEU A 49 -19.16 0.54 -2.81
CA LEU A 49 -19.61 1.92 -2.99
C LEU A 49 -20.43 2.09 -4.28
N GLN A 50 -20.00 1.50 -5.39
CA GLN A 50 -20.72 1.53 -6.67
C GLN A 50 -22.08 0.82 -6.58
N ALA A 51 -22.19 -0.21 -5.75
CA ALA A 51 -23.44 -0.93 -5.48
C ALA A 51 -24.41 -0.17 -4.55
N GLY A 52 -24.09 1.06 -4.13
CA GLY A 52 -24.99 1.92 -3.35
C GLY A 52 -25.13 1.52 -1.88
N LYS A 53 -24.20 0.71 -1.34
CA LYS A 53 -24.20 0.38 0.09
C LYS A 53 -23.87 1.65 0.90
N ALA A 54 -24.84 2.17 1.65
CA ALA A 54 -24.68 3.37 2.46
C ALA A 54 -23.71 3.15 3.65
N GLY A 55 -22.96 4.19 4.03
CA GLY A 55 -22.10 4.18 5.23
C GLY A 55 -20.69 3.58 5.07
N LEU A 56 -20.27 3.27 3.83
CA LEU A 56 -18.94 2.68 3.57
C LEU A 56 -17.78 3.66 3.56
N SER A 57 -18.02 4.95 3.32
CA SER A 57 -16.96 5.95 3.21
C SER A 57 -16.16 6.10 4.51
N MET A 58 -16.81 6.08 5.67
CA MET A 58 -16.14 6.21 6.97
C MET A 58 -15.33 4.96 7.32
N LYS A 59 -15.91 3.76 7.12
CA LYS A 59 -15.22 2.48 7.31
C LYS A 59 -13.98 2.34 6.42
N LEU A 60 -14.09 2.77 5.16
CA LEU A 60 -12.95 2.79 4.23
C LEU A 60 -11.86 3.75 4.72
N MET A 61 -12.21 4.95 5.17
CA MET A 61 -11.24 5.91 5.68
C MET A 61 -10.54 5.41 6.94
N ASP A 62 -11.25 4.75 7.85
CA ASP A 62 -10.66 4.16 9.06
C ASP A 62 -9.70 3.01 8.71
N PHE A 63 -10.13 2.13 7.81
CA PHE A 63 -9.30 1.04 7.29
C PHE A 63 -8.01 1.56 6.64
N LEU A 64 -8.12 2.52 5.72
CA LEU A 64 -6.96 3.10 5.03
C LEU A 64 -6.01 3.78 6.01
N ASN A 65 -6.55 4.54 6.96
CA ASN A 65 -5.77 5.22 7.98
C ASN A 65 -4.99 4.26 8.87
N GLN A 66 -5.63 3.16 9.31
CA GLN A 66 -4.98 2.14 10.11
C GLN A 66 -3.91 1.42 9.31
N TRP A 67 -4.26 0.96 8.11
CA TRP A 67 -3.35 0.20 7.25
C TRP A 67 -2.11 1.03 6.90
N LEU A 68 -2.27 2.28 6.45
CA LEU A 68 -1.15 3.16 6.10
C LEU A 68 -0.24 3.42 7.30
N ARG A 69 -0.81 3.68 8.48
CA ARG A 69 -0.01 3.89 9.70
C ARG A 69 0.81 2.66 10.06
N GLU A 70 0.20 1.48 10.03
CA GLU A 70 0.90 0.25 10.39
C GLU A 70 1.96 -0.13 9.34
N HIS A 71 1.64 0.03 8.06
CA HIS A 71 2.54 -0.27 6.96
C HIS A 71 3.78 0.62 6.98
N ILE A 72 3.60 1.94 7.05
CA ILE A 72 4.71 2.91 7.07
C ILE A 72 5.61 2.70 8.30
N MET A 73 5.00 2.54 9.48
CA MET A 73 5.76 2.48 10.72
C MET A 73 6.52 1.17 10.93
N LYS A 74 6.04 0.07 10.34
CA LYS A 74 6.61 -1.27 10.54
C LYS A 74 7.28 -1.80 9.28
N THR A 75 6.53 -1.90 8.18
CA THR A 75 6.99 -2.54 6.95
C THR A 75 7.95 -1.64 6.20
N ASP A 76 7.59 -0.39 5.94
CA ASP A 76 8.42 0.52 5.12
C ASP A 76 9.70 0.91 5.86
N ARG A 77 9.58 1.12 7.17
CA ARG A 77 10.73 1.38 8.02
C ARG A 77 11.78 0.24 7.98
N ALA A 78 11.37 -1.00 7.71
CA ALA A 78 12.29 -2.14 7.68
C ALA A 78 13.26 -2.10 6.49
N TYR A 79 12.84 -1.59 5.33
CA TYR A 79 13.74 -1.49 4.18
C TYR A 79 14.70 -0.28 4.28
N VAL A 80 14.42 0.73 5.10
CA VAL A 80 15.25 1.95 5.22
C VAL A 80 16.70 1.61 5.54
N ALA A 81 16.93 0.70 6.48
CA ALA A 81 18.29 0.28 6.83
C ALA A 81 18.99 -0.48 5.68
N HIS A 82 18.22 -1.25 4.90
CA HIS A 82 18.71 -2.03 3.77
C HIS A 82 19.08 -1.17 2.55
N LEU A 83 18.31 -0.10 2.33
CA LEU A 83 18.50 0.84 1.22
C LEU A 83 19.39 2.05 1.57
N ARG A 84 19.83 2.18 2.83
CA ARG A 84 20.69 3.28 3.26
C ARG A 84 21.99 3.30 2.47
N GLY A 85 22.31 4.46 1.88
CA GLY A 85 23.52 4.66 1.08
C GLY A 85 23.48 4.05 -0.32
N ARG A 86 22.30 3.60 -0.77
CA ARG A 86 22.05 3.19 -2.15
C ARG A 86 21.35 4.32 -2.90
N ASP A 87 21.60 4.44 -4.20
CA ASP A 87 20.98 5.45 -5.04
C ASP A 87 19.49 5.16 -5.26
N MET A 88 18.63 5.97 -4.63
CA MET A 88 17.17 5.94 -4.77
C MET A 88 16.71 6.68 -6.02
#